data_AF-A0A7V9RF17-F1
#
_entry.id   AF-A0A7V9RF17-F1
#
_cell.length_a   1.000
_cell.length_b   1.000
_cell.length_c   1.000
_cell.angle_alpha   90.00
_cell.angle_beta   90.00
_cell.angle_gamma   90.00
#
_symmetry.space_group_name_H-M   'P 1'
#
loop_
_entity.id
_entity.type
_entity.pdbx_description
1 polymer ?
#
loop_
_entity_poly.entity_id
_entity_poly.type
_entity_poly.pdbx_seq_one_letter_code
_entity_poly.pdbx_strand_id
1 'polypeptide(L)'
;MKIHTPIAILNVAAILATVLATTATAAADSRTDQADALFRQGRAHAAAGRLAEACAAFDDSQQLAPATTTLFNQADCREKNRQLATASRLFAQAER
;
A
#
# COMPACT_ATOMS: atom_id res chain seq x y z
N MET A 1 -59.31 22.41 23.36
CA MET A 1 -59.03 21.36 22.37
C MET A 1 -57.52 21.33 22.17
N LYS A 2 -56.82 20.30 22.68
CA LYS A 2 -55.35 20.24 22.74
C LYS A 2 -54.79 19.85 21.38
N ILE A 3 -54.03 20.75 20.78
CA ILE A 3 -53.35 20.55 19.50
C ILE A 3 -52.02 19.86 19.82
N HIS A 4 -51.93 18.56 19.58
CA HIS A 4 -50.66 17.82 19.60
C HIS A 4 -50.35 17.41 18.16
N THR A 5 -49.70 18.30 17.42
CA THR A 5 -49.00 17.94 16.19
C THR A 5 -47.77 17.11 16.57
N PRO A 6 -47.59 15.89 16.03
CA PRO A 6 -46.53 15.01 16.47
C PRO A 6 -45.17 15.52 15.98
N ILE A 7 -44.31 15.86 16.94
CA ILE A 7 -42.86 16.11 16.82
C ILE A 7 -42.14 15.00 16.00
N ALA A 8 -42.79 13.86 15.79
CA ALA A 8 -42.29 12.72 15.02
C ALA A 8 -42.02 12.99 13.53
N ILE A 9 -42.68 13.96 12.88
CA ILE A 9 -42.48 14.21 11.44
C ILE A 9 -41.20 15.02 11.18
N LEU A 10 -40.71 15.80 12.16
CA LEU A 10 -39.53 16.64 11.99
C LEU A 10 -38.20 15.86 12.08
N ASN A 11 -38.20 14.67 12.71
CA ASN A 11 -36.97 13.91 12.98
C ASN A 11 -36.56 12.94 11.86
N VAL A 12 -37.43 12.61 10.90
CA VAL A 12 -37.08 11.66 9.83
C VAL A 12 -36.29 12.36 8.71
N ALA A 13 -36.58 13.63 8.44
CA ALA A 13 -35.86 14.41 7.42
C ALA A 13 -34.39 14.71 7.80
N ALA A 14 -34.09 14.79 9.10
CA ALA A 14 -32.74 15.10 9.60
C ALA A 14 -31.76 13.91 9.54
N ILE A 15 -32.27 12.67 9.52
CA ILE A 15 -31.42 11.46 9.52
C ILE A 15 -30.96 11.09 8.10
N LEU A 16 -31.73 11.45 7.07
CA LEU A 16 -31.40 11.11 5.68
C LEU A 16 -30.36 12.04 5.04
N ALA A 17 -30.18 13.25 5.60
CA ALA A 17 -29.27 14.26 5.05
C ALA A 17 -27.79 14.07 5.44
N THR A 18 -27.47 13.23 6.43
CA THR A 18 -26.10 13.06 6.93
C THR A 18 -25.33 11.89 6.29
N VAL A 19 -25.99 11.01 5.54
CA VAL A 19 -25.37 9.79 4.98
C VAL A 19 -24.69 10.01 3.63
N LEU A 20 -24.98 11.10 2.91
CA LEU A 20 -24.50 11.29 1.53
C LEU A 20 -23.16 12.04 1.38
N ALA A 21 -22.52 12.49 2.47
CA ALA A 21 -21.39 13.43 2.38
C ALA A 21 -19.99 12.81 2.56
N THR A 22 -19.85 11.48 2.64
CA THR A 22 -18.54 10.85 2.83
C THR A 22 -18.19 9.88 1.70
N THR A 23 -18.30 10.33 0.45
CA THR A 23 -17.48 9.74 -0.61
C THR A 23 -16.10 10.40 -0.56
N ALA A 24 -15.26 9.96 0.39
CA ALA A 24 -13.85 10.26 0.34
C ALA A 24 -13.31 9.67 -0.95
N THR A 25 -13.08 10.50 -1.96
CA THR A 25 -12.37 10.11 -3.17
C THR A 25 -10.98 9.68 -2.72
N ALA A 26 -10.72 8.37 -2.76
CA ALA A 26 -9.39 7.83 -2.56
C ALA A 26 -8.52 8.37 -3.71
N ALA A 27 -7.85 9.50 -3.46
CA ALA A 27 -6.85 10.01 -4.37
C ALA A 27 -5.76 8.95 -4.49
N ALA A 28 -5.45 8.51 -5.71
CA ALA A 28 -4.30 7.67 -5.95
C ALA A 28 -3.05 8.40 -5.44
N ASP A 29 -2.38 7.82 -4.45
CA ASP A 29 -1.14 8.39 -3.93
C ASP A 29 -0.06 8.16 -4.98
N SER A 30 0.35 9.25 -5.65
CA SER A 30 1.43 9.25 -6.65
C SER A 30 2.71 8.55 -6.16
N ARG A 31 2.98 8.56 -4.85
CA ARG A 31 4.10 7.85 -4.24
C ARG A 31 3.92 6.34 -4.29
N THR A 32 2.72 5.84 -4.00
CA THR A 32 2.37 4.42 -4.11
C THR A 32 2.41 3.96 -5.57
N ASP A 33 1.90 4.76 -6.51
CA ASP A 33 1.98 4.44 -7.94
C ASP A 33 3.44 4.32 -8.43
N GLN A 34 4.31 5.22 -7.97
CA GLN A 34 5.74 5.17 -8.27
C GLN A 34 6.42 3.95 -7.63
N ALA A 35 6.11 3.64 -6.37
CA ALA A 35 6.62 2.45 -5.68
C ALA A 35 6.24 1.16 -6.42
N ASP A 36 5.01 1.09 -6.92
CA ASP A 36 4.48 -0.04 -7.68
C ASP A 36 5.18 -0.18 -9.05
N ALA A 37 5.49 0.93 -9.71
CA ALA A 37 6.26 0.92 -10.95
C ALA A 37 7.67 0.36 -10.73
N LEU A 38 8.35 0.82 -9.68
CA LEU A 38 9.67 0.33 -9.27
C LEU A 38 9.63 -1.15 -8.86
N PHE A 39 8.58 -1.58 -8.15
CA PHE A 39 8.39 -2.97 -7.79
C PHE A 39 8.26 -3.87 -9.03
N ARG A 40 7.45 -3.47 -10.02
CA ARG A 40 7.31 -4.19 -11.30
C ARG A 40 8.63 -4.23 -12.07
N GLN A 41 9.36 -3.12 -12.08
CA GLN A 41 10.69 -3.04 -12.70
C GLN A 41 11.68 -3.99 -12.01
N GLY A 42 11.71 -4.03 -10.68
CA GLY A 42 12.54 -4.95 -9.90
C GLY A 42 12.29 -6.41 -10.26
N ARG A 43 11.01 -6.81 -10.35
CA ARG A 43 10.65 -8.18 -10.78
C ARG A 43 11.12 -8.49 -12.20
N ALA A 44 11.00 -7.53 -13.13
CA ALA A 44 11.46 -7.69 -14.50
C ALA A 44 12.98 -7.84 -14.58
N HIS A 45 13.75 -7.07 -13.81
CA HIS A 45 15.20 -7.23 -13.71
C HIS A 45 15.59 -8.58 -13.08
N ALA A 46 14.91 -9.00 -12.01
CA ALA A 46 15.17 -10.27 -11.36
C ALA A 46 14.93 -11.45 -12.30
N ALA A 47 13.81 -11.44 -13.05
CA ALA A 47 13.51 -12.45 -14.06
C ALA A 47 14.55 -12.49 -15.20
N ALA A 48 15.17 -11.35 -15.51
CA ALA A 48 16.24 -11.25 -16.50
C ALA A 48 17.65 -11.57 -15.94
N GLY A 49 17.78 -11.96 -14.67
CA GLY A 49 19.07 -12.20 -14.01
C GLY A 49 19.90 -10.94 -13.73
N ARG A 50 19.32 -9.75 -13.93
CA ARG A 50 19.95 -8.45 -13.64
C ARG A 50 19.77 -8.10 -12.17
N LEU A 51 20.48 -8.84 -11.32
CA LEU A 51 20.22 -8.85 -9.87
C LEU A 51 20.57 -7.52 -9.20
N ALA A 52 21.60 -6.82 -9.65
CA ALA A 52 21.97 -5.52 -9.10
C ALA A 52 20.87 -4.47 -9.34
N GLU A 53 20.37 -4.39 -10.56
CA GLU A 53 19.27 -3.48 -10.94
C GLU A 53 17.95 -3.89 -10.28
N ALA A 54 17.69 -5.19 -10.13
CA ALA A 54 16.53 -5.68 -9.40
C ALA A 54 16.55 -5.19 -7.95
N CYS A 55 17.67 -5.37 -7.25
CA CYS A 55 17.80 -4.94 -5.88
C CYS A 55 17.67 -3.42 -5.72
N ALA A 56 18.27 -2.63 -6.62
CA ALA A 56 18.13 -1.17 -6.60
C ALA A 56 16.66 -0.74 -6.74
N ALA A 57 15.92 -1.33 -7.70
CA ALA A 57 14.51 -1.00 -7.90
C ALA A 57 13.64 -1.40 -6.70
N PHE A 58 13.92 -2.54 -6.05
CA PHE A 58 13.22 -2.92 -4.83
C PHE A 58 13.60 -2.05 -3.62
N ASP A 59 14.83 -1.57 -3.52
CA ASP A 59 15.27 -0.60 -2.51
C ASP A 59 14.47 0.70 -2.64
N ASP A 60 14.37 1.25 -3.85
CA ASP A 60 13.63 2.49 -4.12
C ASP A 60 12.12 2.30 -3.87
N SER A 61 11.55 1.17 -4.31
CA SER A 61 10.14 0.84 -4.04
C SER A 61 9.83 0.80 -2.54
N GLN A 62 10.68 0.13 -1.75
CA GLN A 62 10.51 0.01 -0.31
C GLN A 62 10.66 1.35 0.42
N GLN A 63 11.52 2.24 -0.08
CA GLN A 63 11.66 3.59 0.48
C GLN A 63 10.40 4.45 0.28
N LEU A 64 9.73 4.29 -0.87
CA LEU A 64 8.53 5.05 -1.21
C LEU A 64 7.29 4.50 -0.49
N ALA A 65 7.09 3.18 -0.54
CA ALA A 65 5.96 2.50 0.07
C ALA A 65 6.43 1.18 0.71
N PRO A 66 6.78 1.20 2.01
CA PRO A 66 7.22 0.00 2.71
C PRO A 66 6.18 -1.12 2.67
N ALA A 67 6.58 -2.30 2.20
CA ALA A 67 5.72 -3.47 2.14
C ALA A 67 6.50 -4.77 2.38
N THR A 68 5.90 -5.71 3.12
CA THR A 68 6.50 -7.03 3.39
C THR A 68 6.87 -7.77 2.11
N THR A 69 6.03 -7.67 1.07
CA THR A 69 6.31 -8.29 -0.23
C THR A 69 7.55 -7.68 -0.89
N THR A 70 7.75 -6.37 -0.78
CA THR A 70 8.95 -5.71 -1.33
C THR A 70 10.20 -6.12 -0.54
N LEU A 71 10.14 -6.18 0.79
CA LEU A 71 11.23 -6.71 1.63
C LEU A 71 11.63 -8.14 1.25
N PHE A 72 10.65 -9.01 0.99
CA PHE A 72 10.92 -10.38 0.54
C PHE A 72 11.66 -10.41 -0.81
N ASN A 73 11.24 -9.55 -1.75
CA ASN A 73 11.91 -9.45 -3.05
C ASN A 73 13.33 -8.84 -2.94
N GLN A 74 13.55 -7.89 -2.03
CA GLN A 74 14.90 -7.42 -1.71
C GLN A 74 15.75 -8.57 -1.16
N ALA A 75 15.22 -9.36 -0.23
CA ALA A 75 15.94 -10.49 0.34
C ALA A 75 16.33 -11.53 -0.73
N ASP A 76 15.38 -11.94 -1.58
CA ASP A 76 15.59 -12.90 -2.67
C ASP A 76 16.63 -12.40 -3.70
N CYS A 77 16.54 -11.14 -4.13
CA CYS A 77 17.51 -10.60 -5.07
C CYS A 77 18.92 -10.54 -4.45
N ARG A 78 19.04 -10.17 -3.16
CA ARG A 78 20.32 -10.10 -2.44
C ARG A 78 20.91 -11.49 -2.23
N GLU A 79 20.10 -12.50 -1.97
CA GLU A 79 20.54 -13.89 -1.86
C GLU A 79 21.12 -14.38 -3.19
N LYS A 80 20.39 -14.20 -4.28
CA LYS A 80 20.83 -14.56 -5.64
C LYS A 80 22.10 -13.80 -6.03
N ASN A 81 22.25 -12.55 -5.58
CA ASN A 81 23.43 -11.72 -5.79
C ASN A 81 24.57 -11.99 -4.78
N ARG A 82 24.52 -13.10 -4.03
CA ARG A 82 25.54 -13.55 -3.06
C ARG A 82 25.77 -12.62 -1.86
N GLN A 83 24.84 -11.72 -1.58
CA GLN A 83 24.86 -10.80 -0.42
C GLN A 83 24.12 -11.43 0.78
N LEU A 84 24.55 -12.64 1.17
CA LEU A 84 23.80 -13.54 2.06
C LEU A 84 23.47 -12.94 3.44
N ALA A 85 24.41 -12.19 4.04
CA ALA A 85 24.19 -11.57 5.34
C ALA A 85 23.08 -10.50 5.31
N THR A 86 22.98 -9.76 4.20
CA THR A 86 21.90 -8.77 4.01
C THR A 86 20.58 -9.47 3.72
N ALA A 87 20.59 -10.49 2.86
CA ALA A 87 19.41 -11.29 2.56
C ALA A 87 18.78 -11.90 3.82
N SER A 88 19.59 -12.56 4.67
CA SER A 88 19.12 -13.17 5.92
C SER A 88 18.44 -12.16 6.85
N ARG A 89 19.00 -10.94 6.99
CA ARG A 89 18.37 -9.89 7.81
C ARG A 89 17.04 -9.43 7.22
N LEU A 90 16.94 -9.30 5.89
CA LEU A 90 15.72 -8.85 5.22
C LEU A 90 14.62 -9.92 5.29
N PHE A 91 14.95 -11.20 5.12
CA PHE A 91 13.98 -12.29 5.35
C PHE A 91 13.45 -12.26 6.79
N ALA A 92 14.33 -12.18 7.78
CA ALA A 92 13.93 -12.08 9.19
C ALA A 92 13.13 -10.79 9.52
N GLN A 93 13.25 -9.75 8.69
CA GLN A 93 12.43 -8.54 8.81
C GLN A 93 11.04 -8.74 8.18
N ALA A 94 10.95 -9.45 7.06
CA ALA A 94 9.70 -9.73 6.37
C ALA A 94 8.78 -10.71 7.12
N GLU A 95 9.32 -11.50 8.05
CA GLU A 95 8.56 -12.46 8.87
C GLU A 95 7.89 -11.85 10.12
N ARG A 96 8.14 -10.58 10.41
CA ARG A 96 7.58 -9.88 11.57
C ARG A 96 6.28 -9.17 11.23
#